data_AF-A0A2E6NW06-F1
#
_entry.id   AF-A0A2E6NW06-F1
#
_cell.length_a   1.000
_cell.length_b   1.000
_cell.length_c   1.000
_cell.angle_alpha   90.00
_cell.angle_beta   90.00
_cell.angle_gamma   90.00
#
_symmetry.space_group_name_H-M   'P 1'
#
loop_
_entity.id
_entity.type
_entity.pdbx_description
1 polymer ?
#
loop_
_entity_poly.entity_id
_entity_poly.type
_entity_poly.pdbx_seq_one_letter_code
_entity_poly.pdbx_strand_id
1 'polypeptide(L)' 'MTSRSTFEKEHIDGLFGELNTDYKGMPESEQLHRDAHLAIAYHDSGRQIPDSIDPRVIELIAKYGPTGI' A
#
# COMPACT_ATOMS: atom_id res chain seq x y z
N MET A 1 16.86 13.15 -14.19
CA MET A 1 15.79 13.44 -13.22
C MET A 1 15.19 12.08 -12.88
N THR A 2 15.52 11.51 -11.72
CA THR A 2 14.91 10.26 -11.26
C THR A 2 13.45 10.55 -10.95
N SER A 3 12.53 10.15 -11.82
CA SER A 3 11.09 10.22 -11.54
C SER A 3 10.83 9.45 -10.26
N ARG A 4 10.47 10.17 -9.19
CA ARG A 4 9.95 9.55 -7.99
C ARG A 4 8.59 8.98 -8.38
N SER A 5 8.49 7.67 -8.56
CA SER A 5 7.23 7.07 -8.97
C SER A 5 6.27 7.09 -7.78
N THR A 6 5.28 7.97 -7.85
CA THR A 6 4.15 8.06 -6.90
C THR A 6 3.16 6.94 -7.20
N PHE A 7 2.37 6.52 -6.22
CA PHE A 7 1.23 5.65 -6.48
C PHE A 7 0.27 6.33 -7.46
N GLU A 8 -0.15 5.56 -8.47
CA GLU A 8 -1.12 5.99 -9.46
C GLU A 8 -2.44 5.27 -9.21
N LYS A 9 -3.52 5.75 -9.82
CA LYS A 9 -4.85 5.19 -9.61
C LYS A 9 -4.90 3.66 -9.83
N GLU A 10 -4.23 3.14 -10.85
CA GLU A 10 -4.21 1.71 -11.16
C GLU A 10 -3.52 0.89 -10.05
N HIS A 11 -2.42 1.41 -9.50
CA HIS A 11 -1.73 0.82 -8.35
C HIS A 11 -2.64 0.78 -7.11
N ILE A 12 -3.34 1.88 -6.84
CA ILE A 12 -4.27 2.02 -5.71
C ILE A 12 -5.46 1.06 -5.88
N ASP A 13 -6.08 1.03 -7.05
CA ASP A 13 -7.22 0.15 -7.34
C ASP A 13 -6.83 -1.33 -7.22
N GLY A 14 -5.64 -1.71 -7.69
CA GLY A 14 -5.12 -3.06 -7.53
C GLY A 14 -4.90 -3.44 -6.06
N LEU A 15 -4.25 -2.56 -5.31
CA LEU A 15 -3.95 -2.78 -3.89
C LEU A 15 -5.24 -2.93 -3.07
N PHE A 16 -6.16 -1.97 -3.15
CA PHE A 16 -7.41 -2.02 -2.39
C PHE A 16 -8.38 -3.07 -2.92
N GLY A 17 -8.29 -3.43 -4.21
CA GLY A 17 -9.04 -4.53 -4.80
C GLY A 17 -8.67 -5.86 -4.16
N GLU A 18 -7.38 -6.16 -4.03
CA GLU A 18 -6.90 -7.38 -3.35
C GLU A 18 -7.21 -7.33 -1.86
N LEU A 19 -6.99 -6.17 -1.22
CA LEU A 19 -7.22 -6.00 0.20
C LEU A 19 -8.70 -6.24 0.59
N ASN A 20 -9.62 -5.79 -0.26
CA ASN A 20 -11.06 -6.02 -0.11
C ASN A 20 -11.54 -7.40 -0.64
N THR A 21 -10.73 -8.14 -1.37
CA THR A 21 -11.07 -9.51 -1.80
C THR A 21 -10.66 -10.51 -0.72
N ASP A 22 -9.43 -10.39 -0.23
CA ASP A 22 -8.80 -11.40 0.62
C ASP A 22 -9.05 -11.17 2.11
N TYR A 23 -9.20 -9.92 2.54
CA TYR A 23 -9.29 -9.56 3.96
C TYR A 23 -10.65 -8.99 4.37
N LYS A 24 -11.59 -8.85 3.43
CA LYS A 24 -12.92 -8.32 3.73
C LYS A 24 -13.69 -9.23 4.67
N GLY A 25 -14.23 -8.62 5.73
CA GLY A 25 -14.99 -9.31 6.77
C GLY A 25 -14.12 -9.86 7.90
N MET A 26 -12.79 -9.72 7.82
CA MET A 26 -11.92 -9.93 8.97
C MET A 26 -12.00 -8.76 9.95
N PRO A 27 -11.86 -9.00 11.26
CA PRO A 27 -11.82 -7.93 12.25
C PRO A 27 -10.67 -6.93 12.00
N GLU A 28 -9.60 -7.39 11.35
CA GLU A 28 -8.41 -6.60 11.00
C GLU A 28 -8.57 -5.82 9.69
N SER A 29 -9.64 -6.03 8.92
CA SER A 29 -9.85 -5.40 7.61
C SER A 29 -9.72 -3.87 7.69
N GLU A 30 -10.39 -3.25 8.65
CA GLU A 30 -10.35 -1.80 8.84
C GLU A 30 -8.94 -1.29 9.20
N GLN A 31 -8.15 -2.10 9.91
CA GLN A 31 -6.77 -1.76 10.23
C GLN A 31 -5.89 -1.85 8.97
N LEU A 32 -6.00 -2.94 8.20
CA LEU A 32 -5.26 -3.12 6.95
C LEU A 32 -5.57 -2.01 5.94
N HIS A 33 -6.83 -1.57 5.84
CA HIS A 33 -7.21 -0.44 4.99
C HIS A 33 -6.53 0.88 5.42
N ARG A 34 -6.46 1.15 6.73
CA ARG A 34 -5.79 2.35 7.26
C ARG A 34 -4.29 2.29 7.05
N ASP A 35 -3.69 1.14 7.36
CA ASP A 35 -2.26 0.89 7.20
C ASP A 35 -1.85 1.03 5.73
N ALA A 36 -2.68 0.57 4.79
CA ALA A 36 -2.47 0.77 3.36
C ALA A 36 -2.46 2.25 2.96
N HIS A 37 -3.43 3.06 3.44
CA HIS A 37 -3.44 4.50 3.18
C HIS A 37 -2.18 5.18 3.74
N LEU A 38 -1.77 4.81 4.95
CA LEU A 38 -0.56 5.34 5.57
C LEU A 38 0.69 4.95 4.78
N ALA A 39 0.82 3.68 4.40
CA ALA A 39 1.96 3.17 3.66
C ALA A 39 2.14 3.87 2.30
N ILE A 40 1.04 4.09 1.56
CA ILE A 40 1.04 4.87 0.31
C ILE A 40 1.53 6.30 0.59
N ALA A 41 0.99 6.97 1.62
CA ALA A 41 1.39 8.33 1.96
C ALA A 41 2.89 8.42 2.35
N TYR A 42 3.41 7.44 3.07
CA TYR A 42 4.84 7.35 3.37
C TYR A 42 5.67 7.17 2.10
N HIS A 43 5.27 6.26 1.21
CA HIS A 43 5.94 5.98 -0.06
C HIS A 43 5.96 7.22 -0.97
N ASP A 44 4.84 7.90 -1.15
CA ASP A 44 4.72 9.10 -2.00
C ASP A 44 5.51 10.28 -1.41
N SER A 45 5.55 10.38 -0.09
CA SER A 45 6.43 11.31 0.63
C SER A 45 7.91 10.89 0.56
N GLY A 46 8.20 9.70 0.02
CA GLY A 46 9.43 8.90 0.06
C GLY A 46 10.14 8.97 1.40
N ARG A 47 9.35 8.79 2.45
CA ARG A 47 9.79 8.45 3.78
C ARG A 47 9.80 6.92 3.91
N GLN A 48 10.61 6.40 4.81
CA GLN A 48 10.57 4.98 5.15
C GLN A 48 9.20 4.64 5.75
N ILE A 49 8.60 3.54 5.31
CA ILE A 49 7.38 3.01 5.89
C ILE A 49 7.75 2.44 7.28
N PRO A 50 7.05 2.85 8.37
CA PRO A 50 7.39 2.39 9.71
C PRO A 50 7.03 0.91 9.91
N ASP A 51 7.77 0.21 10.77
CA ASP A 51 7.54 -1.20 11.13
C ASP A 51 6.20 -1.45 11.84
N SER A 52 5.45 -0.39 12.16
CA SER A 52 4.11 -0.47 12.73
C SER A 52 3.02 -0.80 11.69
N ILE A 53 3.33 -0.70 10.39
CA ILE A 53 2.42 -1.07 9.31
C ILE A 53 2.38 -2.60 9.21
N ASP A 54 1.18 -3.17 9.12
CA ASP A 54 1.02 -4.62 9.01
C ASP A 54 1.84 -5.18 7.82
N PRO A 55 2.61 -6.28 8.02
CA PRO A 55 3.43 -6.86 6.96
C PRO A 55 2.64 -7.25 5.71
N ARG A 56 1.36 -7.63 5.84
CA ARG A 56 0.48 -7.92 4.68
C ARG A 56 0.33 -6.70 3.78
N VAL A 57 0.23 -5.51 4.37
CA VAL A 57 0.17 -4.25 3.62
C VAL A 57 1.53 -3.97 2.95
N ILE A 58 2.65 -4.22 3.63
CA ILE A 58 3.98 -4.05 3.04
C ILE A 58 4.16 -4.93 1.79
N GLU A 59 3.71 -6.18 1.84
CA GLU A 59 3.72 -7.10 0.69
C GLU A 59 2.86 -6.56 -0.46
N LEU A 60 1.67 -6.05 -0.17
CA LEU A 60 0.79 -5.44 -1.17
C LEU A 60 1.39 -4.16 -1.77
N ILE A 61 2.03 -3.33 -0.97
CA ILE A 61 2.74 -2.12 -1.43
C ILE A 61 3.91 -2.50 -2.34
N ALA A 62 4.67 -3.56 -2.03
CA ALA A 62 5.73 -4.05 -2.90
C ALA A 62 5.18 -4.67 -4.20
N LYS A 63 4.01 -5.29 -4.15
CA LYS A 63 3.35 -5.94 -5.29
C LYS A 63 2.70 -4.96 -6.27
N TYR A 64 2.00 -3.96 -5.75
CA TYR A 64 1.23 -2.99 -6.54
C TYR A 64 1.90 -1.64 -6.66
N GLY A 65 2.87 -1.35 -5.80
CA GLY A 65 3.59 -0.08 -5.83
C GLY A 65 4.33 0.11 -7.13
N PRO A 66 4.61 1.37 -7.48
CA PRO A 66 5.24 1.68 -8.74
C PRO A 66 6.67 1.13 -8.74
N THR A 67 6.88 0.09 -9.55
CA THR A 67 8.19 -0.55 -9.72
C THR A 67 9.09 0.38 -10.53
N GLY A 68 9.78 1.28 -9.85
CA GLY A 68 10.87 2.05 -10.45
C GLY A 68 12.09 1.14 -10.67
N ILE A 69 12.16 0.51 -11.84
CA ILE A 69 13.43 0.04 -12.43
C ILE A 69 13.89 1.03 -13.49
#